data_AF-A0A3D0M0F0-F1
#
_entry.id   AF-A0A3D0M0F0-F1
#
_cell.length_a   1.000
_cell.length_b   1.000
_cell.length_c   1.000
_cell.angle_alpha   90.00
_cell.angle_beta   90.00
_cell.angle_gamma   90.00
#
_symmetry.space_group_name_H-M   'P 1'
#
loop_
_entity.id
_entity.type
_entity.pdbx_description
1 polymer ?
#
loop_
_entity_poly.entity_id
_entity_poly.type
_entity_poly.pdbx_seq_one_letter_code
_entity_poly.pdbx_strand_id
1 'polypeptide(L)'
;MARKRKRQSPPQEDVKIKDFLDMIAPGIIKFNTDHFLCGNTYRCVWVLREYPTATEEQAILRHLGEKDGVTLRIYTRQVTAAEEKKIIHNAANKNRMDKSNTNDLQQTVTAESNLQDVVTLVSSMHRNREPLLHCAVFLELTAHDPDALKLLQTDVLTELVRSKLNVDRLMLRQREGFLAVGPAGYNVFASQFERVLPASSVANLYPFNYSGKTDPRGFYLGRDKFGSNIIADFDKRDDDKTNANVLILGNSGQGKSYLLKLILCNILESGKSVLCLDPEHEYVELAENLGGCFIDLMSGRYRINPLEPKTWDEGGSPEDTDAPQAFRQSTKLSQHISFLKDFFR
;
A
#
# COMPACT_ATOMS: atom_id res chain seq x y z
N MET A 1 -81.94 -28.74 -11.50
CA MET A 1 -81.18 -27.97 -12.51
C MET A 1 -80.02 -27.24 -11.84
N ALA A 2 -78.87 -27.20 -12.49
CA ALA A 2 -77.53 -27.07 -11.90
C ALA A 2 -77.19 -25.69 -11.29
N ARG A 3 -76.57 -25.70 -10.10
CA ARG A 3 -75.87 -24.55 -9.50
C ARG A 3 -74.58 -24.26 -10.30
N LYS A 4 -74.55 -23.17 -11.06
CA LYS A 4 -73.34 -22.65 -11.72
C LYS A 4 -72.28 -22.30 -10.66
N ARG A 5 -71.20 -23.08 -10.59
CA ARG A 5 -69.94 -22.70 -9.91
C ARG A 5 -69.34 -21.50 -10.65
N LYS A 6 -69.23 -20.35 -9.97
CA LYS A 6 -68.39 -19.23 -10.43
C LYS A 6 -66.94 -19.73 -10.51
N ARG A 7 -66.35 -19.68 -11.72
CA ARG A 7 -64.90 -19.84 -11.91
C ARG A 7 -64.22 -18.69 -11.18
N GLN A 8 -63.39 -19.02 -10.19
CA GLN A 8 -62.41 -18.08 -9.65
C GLN A 8 -61.37 -17.83 -10.76
N SER A 9 -61.18 -16.56 -11.13
CA SER A 9 -60.07 -16.13 -11.97
C SER A 9 -58.75 -16.40 -11.23
N PRO A 10 -57.69 -16.84 -11.92
CA PRO A 10 -56.37 -17.01 -11.31
C PRO A 10 -55.88 -15.66 -10.75
N PRO A 11 -55.09 -15.64 -9.67
CA PRO A 11 -54.52 -14.40 -9.15
C PRO A 11 -53.70 -13.75 -10.26
N GLN A 12 -53.98 -12.48 -10.57
CA GLN A 12 -53.11 -11.69 -11.43
C GLN A 12 -51.74 -11.68 -10.78
N GLU A 13 -50.76 -12.29 -11.43
CA GLU A 13 -49.35 -12.09 -11.08
C GLU A 13 -49.05 -10.62 -11.35
N ASP A 14 -48.93 -9.83 -10.28
CA ASP A 14 -48.37 -8.49 -10.38
C ASP A 14 -46.98 -8.64 -10.98
N VAL A 15 -46.83 -8.24 -12.25
CA VAL A 15 -45.54 -8.19 -12.94
C VAL A 15 -44.73 -7.07 -12.28
N LYS A 16 -44.10 -7.38 -11.16
CA LYS A 16 -43.15 -6.49 -10.51
C LYS A 16 -41.95 -6.33 -11.43
N ILE A 17 -41.75 -5.10 -11.89
CA ILE A 17 -40.50 -4.69 -12.52
C ILE A 17 -39.41 -4.90 -11.47
N LYS A 18 -38.37 -5.66 -11.82
CA LYS A 18 -37.24 -5.91 -10.93
C LYS A 18 -36.54 -4.58 -10.64
N ASP A 19 -36.42 -4.24 -9.37
CA ASP A 19 -35.64 -3.07 -8.96
C ASP A 19 -34.13 -3.40 -9.01
N PHE A 20 -33.28 -2.37 -8.95
CA PHE A 20 -31.82 -2.55 -8.95
C PHE A 20 -31.35 -3.50 -7.84
N LEU A 21 -31.97 -3.43 -6.66
CA LEU A 21 -31.67 -4.32 -5.54
C LEU A 21 -31.98 -5.79 -5.84
N ASP A 22 -33.03 -6.06 -6.62
CA ASP A 22 -33.39 -7.41 -7.06
C ASP A 22 -32.39 -7.96 -8.10
N MET A 23 -31.74 -7.08 -8.87
CA MET A 23 -30.72 -7.46 -9.84
C MET A 23 -29.37 -7.81 -9.20
N ILE A 24 -29.03 -7.13 -8.10
CA ILE A 24 -27.76 -7.37 -7.38
C ILE A 24 -27.91 -8.38 -6.22
N ALA A 25 -29.14 -8.79 -5.91
CA ALA A 25 -29.39 -9.79 -4.88
C ALA A 25 -28.76 -11.13 -5.29
N PRO A 26 -28.00 -11.79 -4.39
CA PRO A 26 -27.39 -13.08 -4.70
C PRO A 26 -28.47 -14.14 -4.91
N GLY A 27 -28.35 -14.90 -6.00
CA GLY A 27 -29.38 -15.88 -6.38
C GLY A 27 -29.54 -17.04 -5.39
N ILE A 28 -28.48 -17.46 -4.72
CA ILE A 28 -28.50 -18.53 -3.70
C ILE A 28 -27.65 -18.08 -2.51
N ILE A 29 -28.22 -18.18 -1.31
CA ILE A 29 -27.46 -18.07 -0.06
C ILE A 29 -27.77 -19.27 0.82
N LYS A 30 -26.73 -19.95 1.33
CA LYS A 30 -26.86 -21.00 2.34
C LYS A 30 -25.82 -20.78 3.43
N PHE A 31 -26.27 -20.64 4.68
CA PHE A 31 -25.39 -20.48 5.84
C PHE A 31 -25.07 -21.82 6.47
N ASN A 32 -23.78 -22.08 6.70
CA ASN A 32 -23.27 -23.21 7.47
C ASN A 32 -22.59 -22.69 8.75
N THR A 33 -21.98 -23.60 9.53
CA THR A 33 -21.39 -23.28 10.84
C THR A 33 -20.23 -22.28 10.75
N ASP A 34 -19.32 -22.46 9.80
CA ASP A 34 -18.05 -21.73 9.69
C ASP A 34 -17.91 -20.96 8.37
N HIS A 35 -18.80 -21.20 7.41
CA HIS A 35 -18.82 -20.58 6.10
C HIS A 35 -20.25 -20.47 5.57
N PHE A 36 -20.43 -19.82 4.43
CA PHE A 36 -21.68 -19.74 3.71
C PHE A 36 -21.43 -19.82 2.20
N LEU A 37 -22.42 -20.35 1.47
CA LEU A 37 -22.45 -20.34 0.02
C LEU A 37 -23.17 -19.07 -0.43
N CYS A 38 -22.55 -18.30 -1.33
CA CYS A 38 -23.14 -17.14 -1.97
C CYS A 38 -22.97 -17.27 -3.49
N GLY A 39 -24.08 -17.53 -4.19
CA GLY A 39 -24.07 -17.91 -5.60
C GLY A 39 -23.22 -19.16 -5.83
N ASN A 40 -22.13 -19.02 -6.58
CA ASN A 40 -21.20 -20.10 -6.93
C ASN A 40 -19.88 -20.04 -6.13
N THR A 41 -19.85 -19.28 -5.02
CA THR A 41 -18.64 -19.09 -4.21
C THR A 41 -18.87 -19.50 -2.78
N TYR A 42 -17.84 -20.11 -2.18
CA TYR A 42 -17.76 -20.40 -0.76
C TYR A 42 -17.09 -19.24 -0.06
N ARG A 43 -17.73 -18.73 1.00
CA ARG A 43 -17.27 -17.55 1.70
C ARG A 43 -17.29 -17.74 3.21
N CYS A 44 -16.42 -17.06 3.93
CA CYS A 44 -16.56 -16.92 5.37
C CYS A 44 -16.18 -15.51 5.82
N VAL A 45 -16.78 -15.06 6.92
CA VAL A 45 -16.49 -13.77 7.52
C VAL A 45 -15.81 -13.96 8.86
N TRP A 46 -14.68 -13.28 9.02
CA TRP A 46 -13.96 -13.15 10.28
C TRP A 46 -13.97 -11.68 10.73
N VAL A 47 -13.73 -11.44 12.01
CA VAL A 47 -13.63 -10.10 12.59
C VAL A 47 -12.39 -10.00 13.45
N LEU A 48 -11.65 -8.90 13.35
CA LEU A 48 -10.50 -8.64 14.23
C LEU A 48 -11.00 -8.30 15.64
N ARG A 49 -10.53 -9.06 16.64
CA ARG A 49 -10.80 -8.78 18.06
C ARG A 49 -9.76 -7.84 18.64
N GLU A 50 -8.49 -8.21 18.47
CA GLU A 50 -7.37 -7.53 19.11
C GLU A 50 -6.36 -7.13 18.06
N TYR A 51 -6.09 -5.83 18.05
CA TYR A 51 -5.07 -5.17 17.27
C TYR A 51 -4.53 -4.01 18.13
N PRO A 52 -3.26 -3.61 17.97
CA PRO A 52 -2.61 -2.68 18.90
C PRO A 52 -3.30 -1.32 18.92
N THR A 53 -3.42 -0.72 20.10
CA THR A 53 -4.03 0.61 20.31
C THR A 53 -3.13 1.74 19.79
N ALA A 54 -1.82 1.52 19.81
CA ALA A 54 -0.81 2.34 19.16
C ALA A 54 0.10 1.45 18.33
N THR A 55 0.38 1.83 17.10
CA THR A 55 1.33 1.12 16.23
C THR A 55 2.10 2.15 15.43
N GLU A 56 3.43 2.06 15.46
CA GLU A 56 4.29 2.83 14.56
C GLU A 56 4.29 2.23 13.14
N GLU A 57 3.90 0.96 13.02
CA GLU A 57 3.76 0.26 11.74
C GLU A 57 2.55 0.79 10.96
N GLN A 58 2.81 1.26 9.75
CA GLN A 58 1.79 1.72 8.80
C GLN A 58 1.24 0.54 8.01
N ALA A 59 -0.05 0.61 7.66
CA ALA A 59 -0.75 -0.35 6.81
C ALA A 59 -0.67 -1.81 7.31
N ILE A 60 -1.03 -2.05 8.57
CA ILE A 60 -0.93 -3.37 9.24
C ILE A 60 -1.68 -4.46 8.46
N LEU A 61 -2.78 -4.11 7.80
CA LEU A 61 -3.62 -5.06 7.04
C LEU A 61 -3.24 -5.17 5.56
N ARG A 62 -2.12 -4.58 5.14
CA ARG A 62 -1.67 -4.56 3.74
C ARG A 62 -1.62 -5.95 3.11
N HIS A 63 -0.94 -6.89 3.75
CA HIS A 63 -0.78 -8.24 3.21
C HIS A 63 -2.12 -8.95 2.99
N LEU A 64 -3.13 -8.59 3.78
CA LEU A 64 -4.50 -9.09 3.63
C LEU A 64 -5.25 -8.34 2.54
N GLY A 65 -5.03 -7.03 2.38
CA GLY A 65 -5.65 -6.21 1.33
C GLY A 65 -5.12 -6.49 -0.09
N GLU A 66 -3.88 -6.97 -0.22
CA GLU A 66 -3.29 -7.37 -1.51
C GLU A 66 -3.54 -8.85 -1.86
N LYS A 67 -4.11 -9.65 -0.95
CA LYS A 67 -4.30 -11.08 -1.16
C LYS A 67 -5.60 -11.36 -1.92
N ASP A 68 -5.48 -12.19 -2.96
CA ASP A 68 -6.63 -12.62 -3.75
C ASP A 68 -7.64 -13.41 -2.90
N GLY A 69 -8.92 -13.21 -3.18
CA GLY A 69 -10.02 -13.79 -2.41
C GLY A 69 -10.26 -13.18 -1.03
N VAL A 70 -9.53 -12.13 -0.62
CA VAL A 70 -9.74 -11.44 0.66
C VAL A 70 -10.36 -10.06 0.42
N THR A 71 -11.46 -9.76 1.10
CA THR A 71 -12.07 -8.43 1.12
C THR A 71 -12.09 -7.88 2.54
N LEU A 72 -11.53 -6.69 2.72
CA LEU A 72 -11.50 -5.99 4.01
C LEU A 72 -12.66 -4.99 4.09
N ARG A 73 -13.43 -5.04 5.17
CA ARG A 73 -14.47 -4.06 5.49
C ARG A 73 -14.13 -3.38 6.81
N ILE A 74 -13.74 -2.12 6.73
CA ILE A 74 -13.40 -1.28 7.89
C ILE A 74 -14.56 -0.31 8.13
N TYR A 75 -15.22 -0.46 9.27
CA TYR A 75 -16.21 0.50 9.76
C TYR A 75 -15.53 1.55 10.61
N THR A 76 -15.78 2.82 10.33
CA THR A 76 -15.30 3.94 11.13
C THR A 76 -16.44 4.90 11.40
N ARG A 77 -16.59 5.33 12.66
CA ARG A 77 -17.47 6.43 13.04
C ARG A 77 -16.83 7.27 14.13
N GLN A 78 -17.03 8.58 14.09
CA GLN A 78 -16.52 9.46 15.15
C GLN A 78 -17.23 9.19 16.47
N VAL A 79 -16.45 9.20 17.56
CA VAL A 79 -16.99 9.20 18.91
C VAL A 79 -17.61 10.56 19.18
N THR A 80 -18.86 10.58 19.66
CA THR A 80 -19.53 11.82 20.04
C THR A 80 -18.99 12.34 21.37
N ALA A 81 -19.05 13.66 21.61
CA ALA A 81 -18.60 14.25 22.88
C ALA A 81 -19.28 13.67 24.13
N ALA A 82 -20.51 13.16 23.99
CA ALA A 82 -21.23 12.50 25.08
C ALA A 82 -20.69 11.08 25.36
N GLU A 83 -20.37 10.32 24.32
CA GLU A 83 -19.73 9.00 24.43
C GLU A 83 -18.31 9.14 24.98
N GLU A 84 -17.56 10.12 24.51
CA GLU A 84 -16.20 10.41 24.96
C GLU A 84 -16.14 10.61 26.49
N LYS A 85 -17.03 11.47 27.03
CA LYS A 85 -17.16 11.67 28.48
C LYS A 85 -17.49 10.38 29.23
N LYS A 86 -18.37 9.53 28.68
CA LYS A 86 -18.71 8.22 29.27
C LYS A 86 -17.52 7.27 29.25
N ILE A 87 -16.77 7.23 28.16
CA ILE A 87 -15.58 6.38 28.00
C ILE A 87 -14.52 6.77 29.05
N ILE A 88 -14.23 8.08 29.17
CA ILE A 88 -13.28 8.59 30.17
C ILE A 88 -13.76 8.28 31.59
N HIS A 89 -15.05 8.48 31.88
CA HIS A 89 -15.62 8.21 33.19
C HIS A 89 -15.54 6.72 33.57
N ASN A 90 -15.90 5.83 32.64
CA ASN A 90 -15.84 4.39 32.84
C ASN A 90 -14.40 3.91 33.00
N ALA A 91 -13.46 4.45 32.21
CA ALA A 91 -12.04 4.17 32.33
C ALA A 91 -11.47 4.59 33.70
N ALA A 92 -11.84 5.78 34.18
CA ALA A 92 -11.41 6.29 35.47
C ALA A 92 -11.97 5.46 36.64
N ASN A 93 -13.24 5.04 36.55
CA ASN A 93 -13.86 4.19 37.59
C ASN A 93 -13.26 2.79 37.61
N LYS A 94 -13.01 2.18 36.44
CA LYS A 94 -12.41 0.85 36.35
C LYS A 94 -10.99 0.83 36.91
N ASN A 95 -10.19 1.85 36.60
CA ASN A 95 -8.86 2.06 37.21
C ASN A 95 -8.90 2.17 38.76
N ARG A 96 -9.97 2.72 39.33
CA ARG A 96 -10.11 2.82 40.80
C ARG A 96 -10.52 1.49 41.43
N MET A 97 -11.34 0.70 40.75
CA MET A 97 -11.82 -0.59 41.25
C MET A 97 -10.76 -1.70 41.16
N ASP A 98 -10.00 -1.77 40.06
CA ASP A 98 -9.02 -2.85 39.86
C ASP A 98 -7.82 -2.74 40.81
N LYS A 99 -7.51 -1.54 41.33
CA LYS A 99 -6.55 -1.35 42.44
C LYS A 99 -6.98 -1.97 43.77
N SER A 100 -8.26 -2.34 43.92
CA SER A 100 -8.80 -2.84 45.18
C SER A 100 -9.00 -4.36 45.24
N ASN A 101 -8.85 -5.08 44.12
CA ASN A 101 -9.19 -6.50 44.02
C ASN A 101 -8.02 -7.32 43.45
N THR A 102 -7.03 -7.60 44.30
CA THR A 102 -5.78 -8.31 43.99
C THR A 102 -5.87 -9.82 44.25
N ASN A 103 -6.81 -10.53 43.63
CA ASN A 103 -6.96 -11.97 43.88
C ASN A 103 -6.57 -12.89 42.70
N ASP A 104 -6.24 -12.36 41.51
CA ASP A 104 -5.91 -13.22 40.36
C ASP A 104 -4.83 -12.62 39.46
N LEU A 105 -3.57 -13.06 39.63
CA LEU A 105 -2.34 -12.48 39.05
C LEU A 105 -2.34 -12.42 37.51
N GLN A 106 -3.01 -13.35 36.81
CA GLN A 106 -3.08 -13.36 35.35
C GLN A 106 -4.16 -12.41 34.80
N GLN A 107 -5.28 -12.30 35.52
CA GLN A 107 -6.34 -11.35 35.17
C GLN A 107 -5.91 -9.91 35.49
N THR A 108 -5.15 -9.69 36.56
CA THR A 108 -4.60 -8.37 36.89
C THR A 108 -3.62 -7.90 35.82
N VAL A 109 -2.73 -8.75 35.30
CA VAL A 109 -1.74 -8.34 34.27
C VAL A 109 -2.40 -7.95 32.95
N THR A 110 -3.40 -8.71 32.50
CA THR A 110 -4.15 -8.39 31.26
C THR A 110 -5.11 -7.21 31.45
N ALA A 111 -5.74 -7.07 32.62
CA ALA A 111 -6.55 -5.90 32.95
C ALA A 111 -5.70 -4.63 33.07
N GLU A 112 -4.52 -4.71 33.69
CA GLU A 112 -3.56 -3.60 33.82
C GLU A 112 -3.05 -3.14 32.47
N SER A 113 -2.68 -4.05 31.55
CA SER A 113 -2.26 -3.67 30.20
C SER A 113 -3.39 -2.96 29.44
N ASN A 114 -4.62 -3.48 29.51
CA ASN A 114 -5.79 -2.85 28.89
C ASN A 114 -6.11 -1.47 29.51
N LEU A 115 -5.91 -1.31 30.82
CA LEU A 115 -6.09 -0.02 31.49
C LEU A 115 -4.99 0.97 31.12
N GLN A 116 -3.75 0.51 31.03
CA GLN A 116 -2.62 1.34 30.61
C GLN A 116 -2.83 1.86 29.19
N ASP A 117 -3.33 1.01 28.29
CA ASP A 117 -3.74 1.40 26.94
C ASP A 117 -4.84 2.46 26.94
N VAL A 118 -5.86 2.33 27.80
CA VAL A 118 -6.91 3.36 27.90
C VAL A 118 -6.35 4.67 28.47
N VAL A 119 -5.41 4.61 29.40
CA VAL A 119 -4.73 5.80 29.95
C VAL A 119 -3.85 6.47 28.91
N THR A 120 -3.09 5.70 28.12
CA THR A 120 -2.29 6.25 27.01
C THR A 120 -3.19 6.90 25.97
N LEU A 121 -4.31 6.27 25.60
CA LEU A 121 -5.34 6.83 24.71
C LEU A 121 -5.91 8.17 25.24
N VAL A 122 -6.25 8.25 26.52
CA VAL A 122 -6.77 9.50 27.11
C VAL A 122 -5.69 10.58 27.18
N SER A 123 -4.43 10.21 27.45
CA SER A 123 -3.32 11.16 27.49
C SER A 123 -2.91 11.68 26.09
N SER A 124 -2.94 10.84 25.06
CA SER A 124 -2.65 11.24 23.67
C SER A 124 -3.73 12.14 23.11
N MET A 125 -5.01 11.87 23.44
CA MET A 125 -6.15 12.73 23.12
C MET A 125 -5.93 14.17 23.64
N HIS A 126 -5.54 14.32 24.91
CA HIS A 126 -5.28 15.64 25.49
C HIS A 126 -4.07 16.36 24.86
N ARG A 127 -3.03 15.61 24.48
CA ARG A 127 -1.78 16.18 23.96
C ARG A 127 -1.89 16.62 22.50
N ASN A 128 -2.56 15.83 21.66
CA ASN A 128 -2.59 16.01 20.20
C ASN A 128 -3.92 16.56 19.66
N ARG A 129 -4.95 16.72 20.51
CA ARG A 129 -6.33 17.08 20.11
C ARG A 129 -6.87 16.20 18.97
N GLU A 130 -6.48 14.94 19.00
CA GLU A 130 -6.85 13.97 17.98
C GLU A 130 -8.25 13.39 18.28
N PRO A 131 -9.16 13.30 17.29
CA PRO A 131 -10.47 12.72 17.50
C PRO A 131 -10.40 11.20 17.71
N LEU A 132 -11.26 10.69 18.58
CA LEU A 132 -11.48 9.26 18.75
C LEU A 132 -12.50 8.73 17.74
N LEU A 133 -12.24 7.55 17.20
CA LEU A 133 -13.09 6.82 16.28
C LEU A 133 -13.46 5.46 16.88
N HIS A 134 -14.71 5.05 16.72
CA HIS A 134 -15.07 3.64 16.81
C HIS A 134 -14.67 2.96 15.50
N CYS A 135 -13.93 1.87 15.63
CA CYS A 135 -13.41 1.09 14.51
C CYS A 135 -13.74 -0.40 14.69
N ALA A 136 -14.21 -1.03 13.62
CA ALA A 136 -14.36 -2.48 13.52
C ALA A 136 -13.88 -2.96 12.15
N VAL A 137 -13.12 -4.05 12.12
CA VAL A 137 -12.55 -4.59 10.89
C VAL A 137 -13.04 -6.01 10.67
N PHE A 138 -13.68 -6.22 9.53
CA PHE A 138 -14.15 -7.52 9.07
C PHE A 138 -13.33 -7.98 7.86
N LEU A 139 -13.11 -9.28 7.76
CA LEU A 139 -12.48 -9.95 6.63
C LEU A 139 -13.48 -10.90 6.02
N GLU A 140 -13.81 -10.73 4.74
CA GLU A 140 -14.53 -11.72 3.94
C GLU A 140 -13.51 -12.51 3.12
N LEU A 141 -13.49 -13.82 3.30
CA LEU A 141 -12.70 -14.75 2.50
C LEU A 141 -13.61 -15.39 1.46
N THR A 142 -13.20 -15.41 0.21
CA THR A 142 -13.98 -15.91 -0.93
C THR A 142 -13.14 -16.87 -1.75
N ALA A 143 -13.69 -18.04 -2.04
CA ALA A 143 -13.09 -19.03 -2.93
C ALA A 143 -14.16 -19.75 -3.76
N HIS A 144 -13.73 -20.40 -4.85
CA HIS A 144 -14.62 -21.16 -5.73
C HIS A 144 -14.86 -22.60 -5.28
N ASP A 145 -14.00 -23.12 -4.40
CA ASP A 145 -14.02 -24.52 -3.95
C ASP A 145 -13.83 -24.60 -2.42
N PRO A 146 -14.45 -25.57 -1.72
CA PRO A 146 -14.30 -25.73 -0.28
C PRO A 146 -12.85 -25.94 0.19
N ASP A 147 -12.04 -26.67 -0.57
CA ASP A 147 -10.65 -26.94 -0.20
C ASP A 147 -9.76 -25.72 -0.49
N ALA A 148 -10.06 -24.98 -1.58
CA ALA A 148 -9.46 -23.67 -1.81
C ALA A 148 -9.79 -22.67 -0.67
N LEU A 149 -11.02 -22.69 -0.14
CA LEU A 149 -11.39 -21.85 1.00
C LEU A 149 -10.58 -22.21 2.25
N LYS A 150 -10.38 -23.50 2.56
CA LYS A 150 -9.58 -23.93 3.71
C LYS A 150 -8.11 -23.53 3.58
N LEU A 151 -7.55 -23.60 2.37
CA LEU A 151 -6.19 -23.17 2.11
C LEU A 151 -6.07 -21.65 2.33
N LEU A 152 -7.01 -20.87 1.77
CA LEU A 152 -7.07 -19.43 1.98
C LEU A 152 -7.23 -19.05 3.46
N GLN A 153 -8.07 -19.76 4.21
CA GLN A 153 -8.22 -19.57 5.65
C GLN A 153 -6.90 -19.84 6.40
N THR A 154 -6.18 -20.89 6.03
CA THR A 154 -4.91 -21.25 6.66
C THR A 154 -3.87 -20.16 6.41
N ASP A 155 -3.72 -19.73 5.15
CA ASP A 155 -2.80 -18.65 4.78
C ASP A 155 -3.09 -17.35 5.52
N VAL A 156 -4.36 -16.93 5.54
CA VAL A 156 -4.76 -15.67 6.20
C VAL A 156 -4.53 -15.75 7.70
N LEU A 157 -4.77 -16.91 8.31
CA LEU A 157 -4.50 -17.12 9.72
C LEU A 157 -3.01 -17.07 10.04
N THR A 158 -2.15 -17.67 9.20
CA THR A 158 -0.69 -17.57 9.35
C THR A 158 -0.22 -16.12 9.27
N GLU A 159 -0.76 -15.34 8.33
CA GLU A 159 -0.42 -13.92 8.18
C GLU A 159 -0.86 -13.10 9.40
N LEU A 160 -2.08 -13.32 9.89
CA LEU A 160 -2.60 -12.65 11.10
C LEU A 160 -1.76 -12.96 12.33
N VAL A 161 -1.37 -14.22 12.53
CA VAL A 161 -0.50 -14.63 13.64
C VAL A 161 0.88 -13.96 13.54
N ARG A 162 1.44 -13.86 12.33
CA ARG A 162 2.72 -13.17 12.09
C ARG A 162 2.64 -11.68 12.49
N SER A 163 1.52 -11.03 12.21
CA SER A 163 1.24 -9.65 12.59
C SER A 163 0.72 -9.49 14.02
N LYS A 164 0.69 -10.56 14.83
CA LYS A 164 0.16 -10.57 16.22
C LYS A 164 -1.29 -10.07 16.32
N LEU A 165 -2.11 -10.38 15.32
CA LEU A 165 -3.52 -10.02 15.24
C LEU A 165 -4.41 -11.21 15.60
N ASN A 166 -5.40 -10.99 16.45
CA ASN A 166 -6.37 -12.02 16.83
C ASN A 166 -7.71 -11.81 16.12
N VAL A 167 -8.31 -12.91 15.64
CA VAL A 167 -9.60 -12.92 14.94
C VAL A 167 -10.64 -13.80 15.64
N ASP A 168 -11.92 -13.42 15.51
CA ASP A 168 -13.07 -14.30 15.69
C ASP A 168 -13.54 -14.80 14.31
N ARG A 169 -13.73 -16.11 14.18
CA ARG A 169 -14.23 -16.73 12.93
C ARG A 169 -15.75 -16.63 12.78
N LEU A 170 -16.46 -16.00 13.72
CA LEU A 170 -17.92 -15.87 13.72
C LEU A 170 -18.62 -17.22 13.53
N MET A 171 -18.17 -18.25 14.26
CA MET A 171 -18.78 -19.58 14.24
C MET A 171 -20.26 -19.49 14.62
N LEU A 172 -21.12 -20.13 13.83
CA LEU A 172 -22.59 -20.09 13.90
C LEU A 172 -23.21 -18.70 13.65
N ARG A 173 -22.41 -17.68 13.32
CA ARG A 173 -22.82 -16.27 13.14
C ARG A 173 -22.43 -15.71 11.77
N GLN A 174 -22.27 -16.60 10.79
CA GLN A 174 -21.94 -16.24 9.41
C GLN A 174 -23.04 -15.43 8.72
N ARG A 175 -24.29 -15.57 9.16
CA ARG A 175 -25.41 -14.77 8.65
C ARG A 175 -25.26 -13.29 9.00
N GLU A 176 -24.97 -13.00 10.27
CA GLU A 176 -24.68 -11.65 10.73
C GLU A 176 -23.37 -11.15 10.11
N GLY A 177 -22.37 -12.04 9.95
CA GLY A 177 -21.13 -11.76 9.22
C GLY A 177 -21.39 -11.26 7.80
N PHE A 178 -22.21 -11.98 7.02
CA PHE A 178 -22.61 -11.59 5.66
C PHE A 178 -23.28 -10.20 5.63
N LEU A 179 -24.18 -9.92 6.58
CA LEU A 179 -24.80 -8.59 6.72
C LEU A 179 -23.78 -7.49 7.08
N ALA A 180 -22.70 -7.84 7.77
CA ALA A 180 -21.64 -6.90 8.14
C ALA A 180 -20.67 -6.60 6.99
N VAL A 181 -20.37 -7.56 6.10
CA VAL A 181 -19.42 -7.32 4.98
C VAL A 181 -20.10 -6.85 3.70
N GLY A 182 -21.39 -7.13 3.53
CA GLY A 182 -22.12 -6.81 2.31
C GLY A 182 -22.06 -5.31 1.93
N PRO A 183 -22.10 -4.96 0.63
CA PRO A 183 -22.08 -3.56 0.18
C PRO A 183 -23.21 -2.71 0.75
N ALA A 184 -24.42 -3.28 0.85
CA ALA A 184 -25.60 -2.69 1.48
C ALA A 184 -25.71 -3.05 2.98
N GLY A 185 -24.66 -3.64 3.54
CA GLY A 185 -24.59 -4.09 4.92
C GLY A 185 -24.40 -2.96 5.92
N TYR A 186 -24.46 -3.33 7.19
CA TYR A 186 -24.15 -2.46 8.32
C TYR A 186 -23.45 -3.24 9.42
N ASN A 187 -22.78 -2.56 10.34
CA ASN A 187 -22.07 -3.23 11.43
C ASN A 187 -23.04 -3.84 12.46
N VAL A 188 -23.53 -5.05 12.20
CA VAL A 188 -24.43 -5.80 13.10
C VAL A 188 -23.77 -6.07 14.46
N PHE A 189 -22.44 -6.10 14.49
CA PHE A 189 -21.66 -6.39 15.69
C PHE A 189 -21.06 -5.14 16.34
N ALA A 190 -21.64 -3.97 16.10
CA ALA A 190 -21.15 -2.71 16.64
C ALA A 190 -20.89 -2.78 18.16
N SER A 191 -21.81 -3.37 18.92
CA SER A 191 -21.69 -3.49 20.38
C SER A 191 -20.63 -4.48 20.87
N GLN A 192 -20.11 -5.36 20.00
CA GLN A 192 -19.22 -6.46 20.39
C GLN A 192 -17.78 -6.27 19.89
N PHE A 193 -17.61 -5.73 18.69
CA PHE A 193 -16.30 -5.65 18.03
C PHE A 193 -15.86 -4.22 17.68
N GLU A 194 -16.68 -3.18 17.93
CA GLU A 194 -16.17 -1.80 17.84
C GLU A 194 -15.20 -1.51 18.98
N ARG A 195 -14.03 -0.98 18.61
CA ARG A 195 -13.05 -0.46 19.54
C ARG A 195 -12.86 1.03 19.33
N VAL A 196 -12.66 1.75 20.43
CA VAL A 196 -12.38 3.18 20.40
C VAL A 196 -10.88 3.39 20.28
N LEU A 197 -10.46 4.13 19.26
CA LEU A 197 -9.06 4.35 18.92
C LEU A 197 -8.84 5.78 18.44
N PRO A 198 -7.60 6.31 18.51
CA PRO A 198 -7.24 7.58 17.90
C PRO A 198 -7.30 7.45 16.38
N ALA A 199 -7.57 8.56 15.70
CA ALA A 199 -7.69 8.59 14.25
C ALA A 199 -6.45 8.04 13.50
N SER A 200 -5.25 8.31 14.01
CA SER A 200 -3.97 7.85 13.48
C SER A 200 -3.81 6.34 13.55
N SER A 201 -4.17 5.71 14.68
CA SER A 201 -4.17 4.25 14.81
C SER A 201 -5.18 3.61 13.83
N VAL A 202 -6.36 4.22 13.67
CA VAL A 202 -7.35 3.75 12.68
C VAL A 202 -6.82 3.91 11.26
N ALA A 203 -6.14 5.01 10.95
CA ALA A 203 -5.51 5.22 9.65
C ALA A 203 -4.48 4.12 9.33
N ASN A 204 -3.73 3.63 10.33
CA ASN A 204 -2.74 2.55 10.13
C ASN A 204 -3.38 1.18 9.82
N LEU A 205 -4.68 0.99 10.05
CA LEU A 205 -5.39 -0.23 9.65
C LEU A 205 -5.72 -0.25 8.16
N TYR A 206 -5.77 0.91 7.50
CA TYR A 206 -6.10 0.95 6.08
C TYR A 206 -4.96 0.32 5.26
N PRO A 207 -5.25 -0.70 4.44
CA PRO A 207 -4.24 -1.52 3.78
C PRO A 207 -3.42 -0.75 2.74
N PHE A 208 -3.89 0.44 2.30
CA PHE A 208 -3.23 1.28 1.30
C PHE A 208 -2.67 2.58 1.90
N ASN A 209 -2.56 2.68 3.23
CA ASN A 209 -1.99 3.84 3.89
C ASN A 209 -0.46 3.77 3.91
N TYR A 210 0.13 3.78 2.72
CA TYR A 210 1.57 3.86 2.50
C TYR A 210 1.85 4.78 1.30
N SER A 211 2.90 5.58 1.41
CA SER A 211 3.30 6.49 0.34
C SER A 211 4.19 5.75 -0.66
N GLY A 212 3.59 5.27 -1.75
CA GLY A 212 4.36 4.84 -2.93
C GLY A 212 4.73 6.02 -3.82
N LYS A 213 5.91 6.00 -4.44
CA LYS A 213 6.21 6.89 -5.57
C LYS A 213 5.74 6.18 -6.83
N THR A 214 4.67 6.67 -7.46
CA THR A 214 4.13 6.06 -8.68
C THR A 214 3.89 7.12 -9.74
N ASP A 215 4.90 7.39 -10.56
CA ASP A 215 4.75 8.27 -11.71
C ASP A 215 3.99 7.57 -12.86
N PRO A 216 3.03 8.23 -13.53
CA PRO A 216 2.25 7.62 -14.61
C PRO A 216 3.07 7.12 -15.80
N ARG A 217 4.25 7.71 -16.05
CA ARG A 217 5.16 7.38 -17.15
C ARG A 217 6.56 6.99 -16.66
N GLY A 218 6.69 6.69 -15.38
CA GLY A 218 7.97 6.27 -14.81
C GLY A 218 8.28 4.81 -15.11
N PHE A 219 9.49 4.40 -14.80
CA PHE A 219 9.90 3.00 -14.85
C PHE A 219 10.05 2.43 -13.46
N TYR A 220 9.93 1.10 -13.38
CA TYR A 220 9.96 0.36 -12.13
C TYR A 220 11.39 0.26 -11.59
N LEU A 221 11.61 0.80 -10.38
CA LEU A 221 12.89 0.75 -9.68
C LEU A 221 12.93 -0.37 -8.63
N GLY A 222 11.77 -0.76 -8.10
CA GLY A 222 11.70 -1.74 -7.02
C GLY A 222 10.46 -1.54 -6.17
N ARG A 223 10.54 -1.98 -4.92
CA ARG A 223 9.47 -1.85 -3.95
C ARG A 223 9.93 -1.06 -2.73
N ASP A 224 9.02 -0.27 -2.16
CA ASP A 224 9.25 0.40 -0.88
C ASP A 224 9.36 -0.65 0.26
N LYS A 225 9.78 -0.22 1.46
CA LYS A 225 9.75 -1.03 2.69
C LYS A 225 8.35 -1.59 2.96
N PHE A 226 7.32 -0.85 2.56
CA PHE A 226 5.93 -1.27 2.60
C PHE A 226 5.47 -1.86 1.27
N GLY A 227 6.38 -2.44 0.48
CA GLY A 227 6.18 -3.25 -0.72
C GLY A 227 5.41 -2.64 -1.89
N SER A 228 5.01 -1.38 -1.80
CA SER A 228 4.45 -0.59 -2.90
C SER A 228 5.47 -0.47 -4.02
N ASN A 229 5.03 -0.54 -5.27
CA ASN A 229 5.92 -0.33 -6.40
C ASN A 229 6.44 1.11 -6.41
N ILE A 230 7.75 1.26 -6.54
CA ILE A 230 8.41 2.52 -6.80
C ILE A 230 8.59 2.64 -8.30
N ILE A 231 7.78 3.51 -8.90
CA ILE A 231 7.81 3.87 -10.31
C ILE A 231 8.19 5.34 -10.39
N ALA A 232 9.36 5.62 -10.95
CA ALA A 232 9.92 6.96 -11.01
C ALA A 232 10.16 7.38 -12.45
N ASP A 233 9.73 8.60 -12.78
CA ASP A 233 10.02 9.24 -14.05
C ASP A 233 11.15 10.26 -13.87
N PHE A 234 12.34 9.96 -14.39
CA PHE A 234 13.50 10.84 -14.31
C PHE A 234 13.43 12.04 -15.24
N ASP A 235 12.56 12.02 -16.26
CA ASP A 235 12.39 13.15 -17.18
C ASP A 235 11.35 14.14 -16.68
N LYS A 236 10.52 13.75 -15.70
CA LYS A 236 9.46 14.59 -15.18
C LYS A 236 10.05 15.88 -14.58
N ARG A 237 9.64 17.01 -15.15
CA ARG A 237 9.85 18.34 -14.60
C ARG A 237 8.67 18.71 -13.72
N ASP A 238 8.97 19.12 -12.50
CA ASP A 238 7.99 19.46 -11.47
C ASP A 238 8.63 20.49 -10.52
N ASP A 239 7.85 21.10 -9.64
CA ASP A 239 8.35 22.18 -8.75
C ASP A 239 9.52 21.70 -7.86
N ASP A 240 9.55 20.40 -7.53
CA ASP A 240 10.58 19.72 -6.75
C ASP A 240 11.67 19.02 -7.61
N LYS A 241 11.54 19.00 -8.94
CA LYS A 241 12.44 18.30 -9.88
C LYS A 241 12.87 19.21 -11.02
N THR A 242 13.96 19.94 -10.79
CA THR A 242 14.51 20.90 -11.76
C THR A 242 15.42 20.25 -12.81
N ASN A 243 16.08 19.14 -12.49
CA ASN A 243 16.99 18.42 -13.39
C ASN A 243 16.75 16.90 -13.35
N ALA A 244 17.30 16.19 -14.34
CA ALA A 244 17.17 14.74 -14.51
C ALA A 244 18.39 13.98 -13.95
N ASN A 245 19.20 14.64 -13.11
CA ASN A 245 20.44 14.06 -12.62
C ASN A 245 20.14 13.11 -11.46
N VAL A 246 20.72 11.91 -11.50
CA VAL A 246 20.52 10.88 -10.48
C VAL A 246 21.84 10.63 -9.76
N LEU A 247 21.81 10.66 -8.43
CA LEU A 247 22.93 10.32 -7.57
C LEU A 247 22.67 8.99 -6.87
N ILE A 248 23.49 7.97 -7.15
CA ILE A 248 23.39 6.65 -6.54
C ILE A 248 24.57 6.46 -5.59
N LEU A 249 24.29 6.27 -4.29
CA LEU A 249 25.28 6.07 -3.24
C LEU A 249 25.05 4.73 -2.54
N GLY A 250 26.14 4.09 -2.13
CA GLY A 250 26.09 2.81 -1.41
C GLY A 250 27.48 2.25 -1.16
N ASN A 251 27.61 1.40 -0.14
CA ASN A 251 28.87 0.69 0.11
C ASN A 251 29.06 -0.45 -0.91
N SER A 252 30.28 -0.99 -0.99
CA SER A 252 30.54 -2.17 -1.82
C SER A 252 29.64 -3.34 -1.40
N GLY A 253 29.11 -4.08 -2.37
CA GLY A 253 28.19 -5.20 -2.14
C GLY A 253 26.73 -4.86 -1.85
N GLN A 254 26.35 -3.58 -1.78
CA GLN A 254 24.96 -3.15 -1.49
C GLN A 254 24.07 -3.06 -2.74
N GLY A 255 24.50 -3.60 -3.88
CA GLY A 255 23.69 -3.63 -5.10
C GLY A 255 23.70 -2.36 -5.95
N LYS A 256 24.69 -1.45 -5.78
CA LYS A 256 24.87 -0.26 -6.63
C LYS A 256 24.90 -0.61 -8.12
N SER A 257 25.79 -1.51 -8.51
CA SER A 257 25.95 -1.93 -9.90
C SER A 257 24.70 -2.63 -10.43
N TYR A 258 24.01 -3.41 -9.59
CA TYR A 258 22.74 -4.04 -9.96
C TYR A 258 21.66 -3.00 -10.29
N LEU A 259 21.46 -2.01 -9.40
CA LEU A 259 20.52 -0.92 -9.63
C LEU A 259 20.88 -0.12 -10.88
N LEU A 260 22.17 0.14 -11.10
CA LEU A 260 22.63 0.88 -12.27
C LEU A 260 22.34 0.09 -13.56
N LYS A 261 22.65 -1.22 -13.62
CA LYS A 261 22.29 -2.10 -14.75
C LYS A 261 20.79 -2.07 -15.04
N LEU A 262 19.94 -2.16 -14.00
CA LEU A 262 18.49 -2.07 -14.14
C LEU A 262 18.06 -0.73 -14.76
N ILE A 263 18.60 0.39 -14.27
CA ILE A 263 18.29 1.72 -14.80
C ILE A 263 18.73 1.85 -16.26
N LEU A 264 19.93 1.37 -16.60
CA LEU A 264 20.44 1.41 -17.97
C LEU A 264 19.55 0.64 -18.95
N CYS A 265 19.12 -0.57 -18.58
CA CYS A 265 18.19 -1.37 -19.39
C CYS A 265 16.88 -0.61 -19.63
N ASN A 266 16.26 -0.08 -18.57
CA ASN A 266 15.01 0.67 -18.70
C ASN A 266 15.16 1.92 -19.59
N ILE A 267 16.28 2.64 -19.48
CA ILE A 267 16.57 3.81 -20.32
C ILE A 267 16.70 3.40 -21.79
N LEU A 268 17.43 2.33 -22.08
CA LEU A 268 17.59 1.81 -23.44
C LEU A 268 16.25 1.32 -24.02
N GLU A 269 15.44 0.60 -23.24
CA GLU A 269 14.10 0.18 -23.64
C GLU A 269 13.14 1.35 -23.90
N SER A 270 13.32 2.47 -23.19
CA SER A 270 12.57 3.71 -23.46
C SER A 270 12.99 4.43 -24.76
N GLY A 271 13.95 3.87 -25.50
CA GLY A 271 14.44 4.40 -26.78
C GLY A 271 15.53 5.48 -26.64
N LYS A 272 16.13 5.63 -25.46
CA LYS A 272 17.20 6.61 -25.20
C LYS A 272 18.58 5.97 -25.39
N SER A 273 19.59 6.80 -25.62
CA SER A 273 20.98 6.37 -25.70
C SER A 273 21.67 6.42 -24.34
N VAL A 274 22.59 5.48 -24.10
CA VAL A 274 23.38 5.38 -22.87
C VAL A 274 24.86 5.43 -23.22
N LEU A 275 25.61 6.24 -22.48
CA LEU A 275 27.08 6.21 -22.43
C LEU A 275 27.49 5.90 -20.99
N CYS A 276 28.27 4.83 -20.80
CA CYS A 276 28.73 4.41 -19.48
C CYS A 276 30.26 4.51 -19.41
N LEU A 277 30.77 5.07 -18.31
CA LEU A 277 32.20 5.06 -17.97
C LEU A 277 32.40 3.97 -16.91
N ASP A 278 33.06 2.89 -17.30
CA ASP A 278 33.20 1.69 -16.48
C ASP A 278 34.66 1.46 -16.08
N PRO A 279 35.09 1.95 -14.91
CA PRO A 279 36.44 1.69 -14.42
C PRO A 279 36.66 0.27 -13.89
N GLU A 280 35.58 -0.48 -13.59
CA GLU A 280 35.65 -1.80 -12.94
C GLU A 280 35.39 -2.96 -13.92
N HIS A 281 35.11 -2.67 -15.20
CA HIS A 281 34.74 -3.64 -16.23
C HIS A 281 33.52 -4.50 -15.86
N GLU A 282 32.58 -3.96 -15.08
CA GLU A 282 31.38 -4.67 -14.63
C GLU A 282 30.25 -4.72 -15.67
N TYR A 283 30.28 -3.84 -16.69
CA TYR A 283 29.20 -3.66 -17.66
C TYR A 283 29.50 -4.26 -19.05
N VAL A 284 30.65 -4.91 -19.24
CA VAL A 284 31.06 -5.49 -20.54
C VAL A 284 30.02 -6.49 -21.06
N GLU A 285 29.68 -7.49 -20.25
CA GLU A 285 28.70 -8.51 -20.59
C GLU A 285 27.31 -7.91 -20.86
N LEU A 286 26.92 -6.88 -20.10
CA LEU A 286 25.65 -6.18 -20.32
C LEU A 286 25.64 -5.47 -21.68
N ALA A 287 26.74 -4.78 -22.02
CA ALA A 287 26.86 -4.08 -23.27
C ALA A 287 26.78 -5.05 -24.46
N GLU A 288 27.48 -6.19 -24.38
CA GLU A 288 27.44 -7.23 -25.41
C GLU A 288 26.03 -7.82 -25.58
N ASN A 289 25.35 -8.15 -24.47
CA ASN A 289 24.01 -8.72 -24.49
C ASN A 289 22.94 -7.76 -25.05
N LEU A 290 23.13 -6.45 -24.87
CA LEU A 290 22.23 -5.42 -25.41
C LEU A 290 22.61 -4.96 -26.83
N GLY A 291 23.59 -5.60 -27.47
CA GLY A 291 24.07 -5.21 -28.80
C GLY A 291 24.80 -3.87 -28.83
N GLY A 292 25.29 -3.41 -27.67
CA GLY A 292 26.07 -2.20 -27.51
C GLY A 292 27.53 -2.35 -27.95
N CYS A 293 28.28 -1.26 -27.81
CA CYS A 293 29.71 -1.24 -28.13
C CYS A 293 30.51 -1.02 -26.84
N PHE A 294 31.34 -2.00 -26.49
CA PHE A 294 32.34 -1.84 -25.44
C PHE A 294 33.67 -1.37 -26.04
N ILE A 295 34.19 -0.26 -25.51
CA ILE A 295 35.43 0.37 -25.98
C ILE A 295 36.47 0.27 -24.87
N ASP A 296 37.41 -0.66 -25.02
CA ASP A 296 38.54 -0.77 -24.11
C ASP A 296 39.64 0.25 -24.46
N LEU A 297 39.72 1.33 -23.68
CA LEU A 297 40.74 2.37 -23.82
C LEU A 297 42.14 1.92 -23.34
N MET A 298 42.25 0.82 -22.58
CA MET A 298 43.55 0.29 -22.13
C MET A 298 44.23 -0.59 -23.18
N SER A 299 43.45 -1.20 -24.09
CA SER A 299 43.98 -2.05 -25.18
C SER A 299 44.90 -1.33 -26.18
N GLY A 300 44.89 0.01 -26.21
CA GLY A 300 45.61 0.83 -27.18
C GLY A 300 45.04 0.82 -28.61
N ARG A 301 44.03 -0.02 -28.87
CA ARG A 301 43.29 -0.12 -30.14
C ARG A 301 42.38 1.09 -30.37
N TYR A 302 41.71 1.53 -29.30
CA TYR A 302 40.83 2.69 -29.32
C TYR A 302 41.53 3.86 -28.63
N ARG A 303 41.47 5.04 -29.25
CA ARG A 303 42.13 6.26 -28.75
C ARG A 303 41.18 7.43 -28.86
N ILE A 304 41.09 8.19 -27.79
CA ILE A 304 40.43 9.50 -27.81
C ILE A 304 41.51 10.51 -28.16
N ASN A 305 41.34 11.27 -29.24
CA ASN A 305 42.26 12.34 -29.62
C ASN A 305 41.78 13.66 -29.00
N PRO A 306 42.45 14.20 -27.96
CA PRO A 306 42.06 15.46 -27.38
C PRO A 306 42.24 16.64 -28.34
N LEU A 307 43.10 16.52 -29.37
CA LEU A 307 43.37 17.55 -30.38
C LEU A 307 42.34 17.58 -31.52
N GLU A 308 41.39 16.64 -31.54
CA GLU A 308 40.35 16.61 -32.56
C GLU A 308 39.35 17.75 -32.31
N PRO A 309 39.18 18.71 -33.25
CA PRO A 309 38.30 19.84 -33.03
C PRO A 309 36.85 19.38 -32.84
N LYS A 310 36.30 19.66 -31.65
CA LYS A 310 34.90 19.40 -31.30
C LYS A 310 34.15 20.70 -31.04
N THR A 311 32.90 20.76 -31.48
CA THR A 311 31.93 21.76 -31.07
C THR A 311 31.31 21.29 -29.77
N TRP A 312 31.35 22.14 -28.76
CA TRP A 312 30.82 21.81 -27.42
C TRP A 312 29.43 22.39 -27.19
N ASP A 313 28.91 23.18 -28.15
CA ASP A 313 27.58 23.78 -28.07
C ASP A 313 27.00 24.12 -29.45
N GLU A 314 25.67 24.10 -29.56
CA GLU A 314 24.89 24.73 -30.64
C GLU A 314 24.06 25.95 -30.14
N GLY A 315 24.04 26.25 -28.83
CA GLY A 315 23.05 27.17 -28.24
C GLY A 315 23.54 28.26 -27.28
N GLY A 316 24.83 28.35 -26.94
CA GLY A 316 25.34 29.39 -26.02
C GLY A 316 25.28 30.81 -26.60
N SER A 317 24.60 31.73 -25.92
CA SER A 317 24.67 33.17 -26.25
C SER A 317 26.06 33.71 -25.93
N PRO A 318 26.70 34.52 -26.82
CA PRO A 318 28.00 35.15 -26.56
C PRO A 318 28.02 36.07 -25.32
N GLU A 319 26.85 36.42 -24.79
CA GLU A 319 26.67 37.36 -23.69
C GLU A 319 26.66 36.71 -22.30
N ASP A 320 26.75 35.37 -22.20
CA ASP A 320 26.73 34.67 -20.91
C ASP A 320 28.10 34.75 -20.21
N THR A 321 28.25 35.74 -19.33
CA THR A 321 29.48 36.03 -18.58
C THR A 321 29.80 35.04 -17.47
N ASP A 322 28.94 34.07 -17.18
CA ASP A 322 29.19 33.02 -16.18
C ASP A 322 29.64 31.69 -16.82
N ALA A 323 29.47 31.53 -18.14
CA ALA A 323 29.90 30.33 -18.86
C ALA A 323 31.45 30.23 -18.91
N PRO A 324 32.05 29.03 -18.82
CA PRO A 324 33.50 28.86 -18.98
C PRO A 324 34.02 29.44 -20.30
N GLN A 325 35.28 29.87 -20.35
CA GLN A 325 35.84 30.59 -21.50
C GLN A 325 35.67 29.85 -22.83
N ALA A 326 35.67 28.51 -22.79
CA ALA A 326 35.45 27.66 -23.96
C ALA A 326 34.06 27.82 -24.59
N PHE A 327 33.03 28.15 -23.82
CA PHE A 327 31.65 28.33 -24.28
C PHE A 327 31.36 29.74 -24.78
N ARG A 328 32.23 30.73 -24.50
CA ARG A 328 32.09 32.12 -24.99
C ARG A 328 32.70 32.35 -26.38
N GLN A 329 33.40 31.36 -26.92
CA GLN A 329 34.11 31.50 -28.19
C GLN A 329 33.20 31.14 -29.37
N SER A 330 33.20 31.97 -30.42
CA SER A 330 32.28 31.83 -31.55
C SER A 330 32.69 30.77 -32.58
N THR A 331 33.98 30.47 -32.70
CA THR A 331 34.48 29.52 -33.70
C THR A 331 34.81 28.17 -33.07
N LYS A 332 34.50 27.08 -33.77
CA LYS A 332 34.84 25.70 -33.38
C LYS A 332 36.30 25.55 -32.95
N LEU A 333 37.22 26.20 -33.67
CA LEU A 333 38.64 26.17 -33.36
C LEU A 333 38.95 26.91 -32.06
N SER A 334 38.34 28.07 -31.82
CA SER A 334 38.59 28.86 -30.61
C SER A 334 37.99 28.20 -29.36
N GLN A 335 36.80 27.61 -29.47
CA GLN A 335 36.20 26.77 -28.41
C GLN A 335 37.14 25.61 -28.06
N HIS A 336 37.64 24.92 -29.08
CA HIS A 336 38.54 23.79 -28.89
C HIS A 336 39.90 24.19 -28.31
N ILE A 337 40.50 25.30 -28.76
CA ILE A 337 41.75 25.84 -28.19
C ILE A 337 41.57 26.19 -26.71
N SER A 338 40.43 26.77 -26.34
CA SER A 338 40.14 27.05 -24.93
C SER A 338 40.03 25.77 -24.11
N PHE A 339 39.34 24.74 -24.63
CA PHE A 339 39.30 23.42 -24.00
C PHE A 339 40.71 22.84 -23.84
N LEU A 340 41.56 22.90 -24.86
CA LEU A 340 42.93 22.39 -24.80
C LEU A 340 43.77 23.12 -23.73
N LYS A 341 43.56 24.43 -23.55
CA LYS A 341 44.22 25.20 -22.49
C LYS A 341 43.83 24.71 -21.10
N ASP A 342 42.59 24.33 -20.89
CA ASP A 342 42.12 23.79 -19.61
C ASP A 342 42.50 22.31 -19.43
N PHE A 343 42.49 21.52 -20.51
CA PHE A 343 42.83 20.10 -20.50
C PHE A 343 44.30 19.83 -20.18
N PHE A 344 45.21 20.69 -20.67
CA PHE A 344 46.66 20.58 -20.43
C PHE A 344 47.17 21.48 -19.31
N ARG A 345 46.27 22.07 -18.53
CA ARG A 345 46.60 22.88 -17.35
C ARG A 345 46.98 21.98 -16.19
#